data_AF-A0A967WG36-F1
#
_entry.id   AF-A0A967WG36-F1
#
_cell.length_a   1.000
_cell.length_b   1.000
_cell.length_c   1.000
_cell.angle_alpha   90.00
_cell.angle_beta   90.00
_cell.angle_gamma   90.00
#
_symmetry.space_group_name_H-M   'P 1'
#
loop_
_entity.id
_entity.type
_entity.pdbx_description
1 polymer ?
#
loop_
_entity_poly.entity_id
_entity_poly.type
_entity_poly.pdbx_seq_one_letter_code
_entity_poly.pdbx_strand_id
1 'polypeptide(L)'
;CPIHENLKQALVAATELDTLPILGSLHNTLRVWKNPAALKVAELEAKQAELWEILSVVAGTETKRMYEEGDVDAGVIACSQSIGGVREVKPMAEVIRGMVQEAAEVGGRLVDW
;
A
#
# COMPACT_ATOMS: atom_id res chain seq x y z
N CYS A 1 -10.67 6.65 -7.25
CA CYS A 1 -10.22 6.61 -5.84
C CYS A 1 -10.01 8.04 -5.36
N PRO A 2 -10.77 8.54 -4.37
CA PRO A 2 -10.69 9.93 -3.89
C PRO A 2 -9.59 10.08 -2.82
N ILE A 3 -8.34 9.91 -3.23
CA ILE A 3 -7.15 10.20 -2.42
C ILE A 3 -6.30 11.24 -3.14
N HIS A 4 -5.45 11.94 -2.39
CA HIS A 4 -4.54 12.93 -2.93
C HIS A 4 -3.67 12.36 -4.06
N GLU A 5 -3.39 13.18 -5.07
CA GLU A 5 -2.68 12.73 -6.27
C GLU A 5 -1.24 12.30 -5.97
N ASN A 6 -0.53 13.03 -5.10
CA ASN A 6 0.81 12.64 -4.62
C ASN A 6 0.86 11.19 -4.12
N LEU A 7 -0.16 10.75 -3.37
CA LEU A 7 -0.21 9.39 -2.85
C LEU A 7 -0.40 8.36 -3.97
N LYS A 8 -1.23 8.65 -4.98
CA LYS A 8 -1.37 7.76 -6.14
C LYS A 8 -0.07 7.63 -6.90
N GLN A 9 0.61 8.75 -7.14
CA GLN A 9 1.87 8.76 -7.88
C GLN A 9 2.99 8.05 -7.10
N ALA A 10 3.05 8.23 -5.78
CA ALA A 10 3.98 7.50 -4.93
C ALA A 10 3.73 5.98 -4.98
N LEU A 11 2.46 5.56 -4.95
CA LEU A 11 2.09 4.15 -5.07
C LEU A 11 2.40 3.57 -6.46
N VAL A 12 2.20 4.33 -7.54
CA VAL A 12 2.56 3.91 -8.90
C VAL A 12 4.08 3.78 -9.08
N ALA A 13 4.86 4.60 -8.36
CA ALA A 13 6.32 4.52 -8.37
C ALA A 13 6.88 3.37 -7.50
N ALA A 14 6.05 2.75 -6.67
CA ALA A 14 6.48 1.70 -5.75
C ALA A 14 6.71 0.35 -6.44
N THR A 15 7.66 -0.40 -5.92
CA THR A 15 7.96 -1.78 -6.33
C THR A 15 7.37 -2.78 -5.34
N GLU A 16 7.40 -4.07 -5.68
CA GLU A 16 6.98 -5.16 -4.81
C GLU A 16 7.79 -5.25 -3.50
N LEU A 17 8.99 -4.67 -3.49
CA LEU A 17 9.89 -4.59 -2.33
C LEU A 17 9.57 -3.42 -1.39
N ASP A 18 8.73 -2.48 -1.84
CA ASP A 18 8.35 -1.29 -1.07
C ASP A 18 7.12 -1.58 -0.18
N THR A 19 7.06 -2.78 0.40
CA THR A 19 6.06 -3.13 1.41
C THR A 19 6.69 -3.91 2.55
N LEU A 20 6.13 -3.78 3.76
CA LEU A 20 6.58 -4.54 4.93
C LEU A 20 5.40 -4.85 5.88
N PRO A 21 5.48 -5.95 6.66
CA PRO A 21 4.57 -6.16 7.78
C PRO A 21 4.96 -5.24 8.95
N ILE A 22 3.95 -4.67 9.62
CA ILE A 22 4.04 -3.95 10.89
C ILE A 22 2.96 -4.45 11.84
N LEU A 23 3.02 -4.05 13.12
CA LEU A 23 2.08 -4.40 14.20
C LEU A 23 2.08 -5.90 14.57
N GLY A 24 3.15 -6.63 14.24
CA GLY A 24 3.31 -8.03 14.60
C GLY A 24 3.47 -8.25 16.10
N SER A 25 4.15 -7.33 16.79
CA SER A 25 4.31 -7.35 18.26
C SER A 25 2.98 -7.21 19.00
N LEU A 26 1.97 -6.62 18.35
CA LEU A 26 0.62 -6.43 18.88
C LEU A 26 -0.36 -7.52 18.45
N HIS A 27 0.12 -8.58 17.78
CA HIS A 27 -0.72 -9.62 17.17
C HIS A 27 -1.79 -9.08 16.21
N ASN A 28 -1.51 -7.95 15.55
CA ASN A 28 -2.41 -7.25 14.63
C ASN A 28 -1.71 -6.91 13.30
N THR A 29 -0.96 -7.88 12.77
CA THR A 29 -0.07 -7.68 11.62
C THR A 29 -0.79 -7.08 10.42
N LEU A 30 -0.29 -5.95 9.92
CA LEU A 30 -0.73 -5.30 8.70
C LEU A 30 0.44 -5.19 7.72
N ARG A 31 0.23 -5.57 6.45
CA ARG A 31 1.19 -5.24 5.39
C ARG A 31 0.90 -3.85 4.84
N VAL A 32 1.91 -2.99 4.90
CA VAL A 32 1.80 -1.57 4.52
C VAL A 32 2.83 -1.20 3.46
N TRP A 33 2.56 -0.09 2.77
CA TRP A 33 3.57 0.56 1.92
C TRP A 33 4.74 1.05 2.79
N LYS A 34 5.96 0.86 2.30
CA LYS A 34 7.20 1.20 3.00
C LYS A 34 7.51 2.69 2.87
N ASN A 35 6.93 3.48 3.77
CA ASN A 35 7.20 4.90 3.93
C ASN A 35 7.82 5.21 5.31
N PRO A 36 8.21 6.47 5.60
CA PRO A 36 8.80 6.84 6.89
C PRO A 36 7.95 6.48 8.10
N ALA A 37 6.61 6.67 8.07
CA ALA A 37 5.73 6.26 9.16
C ALA A 37 5.77 4.73 9.39
N ALA A 38 5.69 3.92 8.34
CA ALA A 38 5.77 2.46 8.47
C ALA A 38 7.13 1.99 9.01
N LEU A 39 8.23 2.60 8.56
CA LEU A 39 9.57 2.34 9.09
C LEU A 39 9.68 2.73 10.57
N LYS A 40 9.03 3.83 10.97
CA LYS A 40 9.00 4.26 12.36
C LYS A 40 8.27 3.25 13.25
N VAL A 41 7.15 2.71 12.78
CA VAL A 41 6.43 1.64 13.50
C VAL A 41 7.32 0.41 13.66
N ALA A 42 7.96 -0.06 12.59
CA ALA A 42 8.87 -1.21 12.67
C ALA A 42 10.04 -0.98 13.64
N GLU A 43 10.57 0.24 13.71
CA GLU A 43 11.60 0.64 14.68
C GLU A 43 11.08 0.58 16.12
N LEU A 44 9.88 1.09 16.38
CA LEU A 44 9.25 1.07 17.70
C LEU A 44 8.97 -0.36 18.17
N GLU A 45 8.47 -1.23 17.27
CA GLU A 45 8.28 -2.65 17.58
C GLU A 45 9.58 -3.36 17.91
N ALA A 46 10.65 -3.09 17.14
CA ALA A 46 11.98 -3.68 17.40
C ALA A 46 12.56 -3.25 18.75
N LYS A 47 12.16 -2.07 19.25
CA LYS A 47 12.53 -1.54 20.57
C LYS A 47 11.60 -1.98 21.69
N GLN A 48 10.56 -2.78 21.39
CA GLN A 48 9.50 -3.15 22.34
C GLN A 48 8.87 -1.91 23.00
N ALA A 49 8.66 -0.86 22.19
CA ALA A 49 8.04 0.38 22.64
C ALA A 49 6.63 0.15 23.23
N GLU A 50 6.18 1.09 24.04
CA GLU A 50 4.86 1.04 24.63
C GLU A 50 3.77 1.13 23.55
N LEU A 51 2.61 0.52 23.82
CA LEU A 51 1.48 0.49 22.90
C LEU A 51 1.11 1.89 22.38
N TRP A 52 1.09 2.89 23.27
CA TRP A 52 0.70 4.26 22.90
C TRP A 52 1.70 4.92 21.94
N GLU A 53 2.99 4.56 22.01
CA GLU A 53 4.02 5.08 21.10
C GLU A 53 3.75 4.59 19.68
N ILE A 54 3.44 3.30 19.55
CA ILE A 54 3.09 2.69 18.26
C ILE A 54 1.78 3.29 17.73
N LEU A 55 0.74 3.36 18.57
CA LEU A 55 -0.57 3.90 18.20
C LEU A 55 -0.53 5.37 17.78
N SER A 56 0.41 6.16 18.30
CA SER A 56 0.57 7.56 17.89
C SER A 56 0.97 7.71 16.42
N VAL A 57 1.69 6.73 15.86
CA VAL A 57 2.15 6.74 14.46
C VAL A 57 1.10 6.11 13.52
N VAL A 58 0.42 5.05 13.95
CA VAL A 58 -0.65 4.40 13.16
C VAL A 58 -2.03 5.01 13.37
N ALA A 59 -2.11 6.14 14.06
CA ALA A 59 -3.36 6.83 14.31
C ALA A 59 -4.06 7.16 12.98
N GLY A 60 -5.36 6.86 12.90
CA GLY A 60 -6.15 7.12 11.70
C GLY A 60 -6.19 8.60 11.29
N THR A 61 -5.88 9.52 12.21
CA THR A 61 -5.71 10.95 11.91
C THR A 61 -4.54 11.22 10.97
N GLU A 62 -3.41 10.54 11.15
CA GLU A 62 -2.23 10.70 10.29
C GLU A 62 -2.47 10.07 8.91
N THR A 63 -3.09 8.89 8.86
CA THR A 63 -3.53 8.29 7.59
C THR A 63 -4.54 9.17 6.86
N LYS A 64 -5.46 9.82 7.59
CA LYS A 64 -6.40 10.79 7.00
C LYS A 64 -5.65 12.01 6.43
N ARG A 65 -4.68 12.57 7.15
CA ARG A 65 -3.83 13.67 6.67
C ARG A 65 -3.11 13.28 5.38
N MET A 66 -2.52 12.08 5.33
CA MET A 66 -1.90 11.54 4.12
C MET A 66 -2.87 11.48 2.93
N TYR A 67 -4.12 11.06 3.15
CA TYR A 67 -5.13 10.95 2.09
C TYR A 67 -5.65 12.30 1.60
N GLU A 68 -5.80 13.28 2.49
CA GLU A 68 -6.41 14.58 2.19
C GLU A 68 -5.37 15.61 1.72
N GLU A 69 -4.21 15.67 2.37
CA GLU A 69 -3.18 16.70 2.17
C GLU A 69 -2.02 16.23 1.27
N GLY A 70 -1.90 14.91 1.04
CA GLY A 70 -0.84 14.37 0.20
C GLY A 70 0.54 14.30 0.85
N ASP A 71 0.60 14.45 2.18
CA ASP A 71 1.77 14.14 2.99
C ASP A 71 1.93 12.61 3.07
N VAL A 72 2.62 12.05 2.08
CA VAL A 72 2.82 10.59 1.90
C VAL A 72 3.61 9.94 3.03
N ASP A 73 4.25 10.75 3.89
CA ASP A 73 5.07 10.27 5.00
C ASP A 73 4.33 10.30 6.34
N ALA A 74 3.16 10.95 6.41
CA ALA A 74 2.41 11.18 7.64
C ALA A 74 1.96 9.89 8.33
N GLY A 75 1.33 8.99 7.57
CA GLY A 75 0.61 7.85 8.10
C GLY A 75 0.94 6.55 7.39
N VAL A 76 0.26 5.48 7.79
CA VAL A 76 0.41 4.16 7.17
C VAL A 76 -0.77 3.84 6.27
N ILE A 77 -0.53 3.15 5.17
CA ILE A 77 -1.56 2.63 4.26
C ILE A 77 -1.32 1.15 3.99
N ALA A 78 -2.39 0.36 4.08
CA ALA A 78 -2.38 -1.05 3.70
C ALA A 78 -2.01 -1.18 2.21
N CYS A 79 -0.97 -1.95 1.90
CA CYS A 79 -0.49 -2.12 0.53
C CYS A 79 0.10 -3.52 0.33
N SER A 80 -0.29 -4.20 -0.74
CA SER A 80 0.24 -5.51 -1.11
C SER A 80 1.47 -5.39 -1.99
N GLN A 81 2.29 -6.44 -2.04
CA GLN A 81 3.42 -6.57 -2.98
C GLN A 81 2.96 -6.51 -4.45
N SER A 82 1.70 -6.81 -4.74
CA SER A 82 1.10 -6.63 -6.07
C SER A 82 1.19 -5.20 -6.60
N ILE A 83 1.51 -4.21 -5.75
CA ILE A 83 1.75 -2.82 -6.17
C ILE A 83 2.85 -2.72 -7.23
N GLY A 84 3.87 -3.57 -7.20
CA GLY A 84 4.94 -3.58 -8.22
C GLY A 84 4.47 -3.91 -9.65
N GLY A 85 3.24 -4.44 -9.80
CA GLY A 85 2.58 -4.66 -11.09
C GLY A 85 1.78 -3.45 -11.60
N VAL A 86 1.55 -2.44 -10.77
CA VAL A 86 0.79 -1.24 -11.14
C VAL A 86 1.75 -0.25 -11.82
N ARG A 87 1.40 0.21 -13.02
CA ARG A 87 2.26 1.10 -13.84
C ARG A 87 1.68 2.50 -14.06
N GLU A 88 0.38 2.65 -13.87
CA GLU A 88 -0.34 3.88 -14.17
C GLU A 88 -1.68 3.93 -13.43
N VAL A 89 -2.22 5.13 -13.28
CA VAL A 89 -3.57 5.36 -12.74
C VAL A 89 -4.57 5.30 -13.88
N LYS A 90 -5.48 4.32 -13.85
CA LYS A 90 -6.54 4.16 -14.87
C LYS A 90 -7.93 4.45 -14.32
N PRO A 91 -8.88 4.84 -15.19
CA PRO A 91 -10.30 4.74 -14.89
C PRO A 91 -10.68 3.31 -14.50
N MET A 92 -11.54 3.16 -13.49
CA MET A 92 -11.96 1.84 -12.98
C MET A 92 -12.54 0.94 -14.08
N ALA A 93 -13.30 1.52 -15.01
CA ALA A 93 -13.88 0.77 -16.11
C ALA A 93 -12.82 0.18 -17.06
N GLU A 94 -11.69 0.86 -17.25
CA GLU A 94 -10.58 0.36 -18.06
C GLU A 94 -9.80 -0.73 -17.34
N VAL A 95 -9.60 -0.62 -16.02
CA VAL A 95 -8.98 -1.67 -15.20
C VAL A 95 -9.76 -2.98 -15.35
N ILE A 96 -11.08 -2.94 -15.12
CA ILE A 96 -11.93 -4.14 -15.20
C ILE A 96 -11.94 -4.71 -16.62
N ARG A 97 -12.08 -3.87 -17.64
CA ARG A 97 -12.07 -4.31 -19.04
C ARG A 97 -10.74 -4.96 -19.41
N GLY A 98 -9.61 -4.35 -19.04
CA GLY A 98 -8.28 -4.89 -19.27
C GLY A 98 -8.08 -6.25 -18.62
N MET A 99 -8.44 -6.39 -17.34
CA MET A 99 -8.34 -7.66 -16.62
C MET A 99 -9.09 -8.81 -17.32
N VAL A 100 -10.31 -8.56 -17.81
CA VAL A 100 -11.12 -9.59 -18.50
C VAL A 100 -10.53 -9.93 -19.87
N GLN A 101 -10.06 -8.93 -20.62
CA GLN A 101 -9.43 -9.11 -21.93
C GLN A 101 -8.12 -9.91 -21.82
N GLU A 102 -7.22 -9.49 -20.93
CA GLU A 102 -5.94 -10.15 -20.69
C GLU A 102 -6.13 -11.61 -20.22
N ALA A 103 -7.12 -11.87 -19.36
CA ALA A 103 -7.43 -13.23 -18.92
C ALA A 103 -7.91 -14.12 -20.08
N ALA A 104 -8.77 -13.62 -20.96
CA ALA A 104 -9.24 -14.36 -22.13
C ALA A 104 -8.09 -14.65 -23.12
N GLU A 105 -7.20 -13.67 -23.34
CA GLU A 105 -6.01 -13.83 -24.19
C GLU A 105 -5.03 -14.87 -23.63
N VAL A 106 -4.76 -14.84 -22.33
CA VAL A 106 -3.93 -15.86 -21.65
C VAL A 106 -4.60 -17.23 -21.76
N GLY A 107 -5.90 -17.32 -21.51
CA GLY A 107 -6.67 -18.56 -21.61
C GLY A 107 -6.60 -19.19 -23.00
N GLY A 108 -6.79 -18.38 -24.05
CA GLY A 108 -6.68 -18.85 -25.44
C GLY A 108 -5.28 -19.40 -25.75
N ARG A 109 -4.23 -18.67 -25.35
CA ARG A 109 -2.85 -19.14 -25.54
C ARG A 109 -2.62 -20.50 -24.88
N LEU A 110 -3.05 -20.67 -23.62
CA LEU A 110 -2.84 -21.91 -22.86
C LEU A 110 -3.54 -23.14 -23.45
N VAL A 111 -4.62 -22.96 -24.21
CA VAL A 111 -5.33 -24.07 -24.88
C VAL A 111 -4.55 -24.59 -26.09
N ASP A 112 -3.68 -23.76 -26.67
CA ASP A 112 -2.85 -24.11 -27.83
C ASP A 112 -1.47 -24.72 -27.43
N TRP A 113 -1.20 -24.89 -26.13
CA TRP A 113 -0.02 -25.59 -25.58
C TRP A 113 -0.29 -27.09 -25.37
#